data_AF-A0A2I1DGY6-F1
#
_entry.id   AF-A0A2I1DGY6-F1
#
_cell.length_a   1.000
_cell.length_b   1.000
_cell.length_c   1.000
_cell.angle_alpha   90.00
_cell.angle_beta   90.00
_cell.angle_gamma   90.00
#
_symmetry.space_group_name_H-M   'P 1'
#
loop_
_entity.id
_entity.type
_entity.pdbx_description
1 polymer ?
#
loop_
_entity_poly.entity_id
_entity_poly.type
_entity_poly.pdbx_seq_one_letter_code
_entity_poly.pdbx_strand_id
1 'polypeptide(L)'
;MVDIANIACGFHGGDPLIMMETVRNCKAHNVLIGAHPGLPDLQGFGRREMKLSPEELTAITIYQVGALQGFLDREGVRLNHVKPHGVLYGMMCRDYEVAKAVMQGIPKGVPVFGLAGTQMEKAANDLGIEFWAELYGDVKYDAKGMLVIDRKKKPWDL
;
A
#
# COMPACT_ATOMS: atom_id res chain seq x y z
N MET A 1 6.98 -12.74 -13.66
CA MET A 1 7.57 -13.12 -12.35
C MET A 1 7.77 -11.87 -11.52
N VAL A 2 7.70 -11.98 -10.19
CA VAL A 2 7.92 -10.87 -9.24
C VAL A 2 8.67 -11.39 -8.02
N ASP A 3 9.50 -10.56 -7.41
CA ASP A 3 10.22 -10.88 -6.15
C ASP A 3 9.42 -10.46 -4.91
N ILE A 4 8.50 -9.51 -5.08
CA ILE A 4 7.75 -8.85 -4.01
C ILE A 4 6.28 -8.74 -4.42
N ALA A 5 5.37 -9.09 -3.50
CA ALA A 5 3.92 -9.01 -3.68
C ALA A 5 3.26 -8.08 -2.65
N ASN A 6 2.43 -7.16 -3.13
CA ASN A 6 1.60 -6.29 -2.32
C ASN A 6 0.20 -6.91 -2.20
N ILE A 7 -0.17 -7.46 -1.05
CA ILE A 7 -1.44 -8.19 -0.86
C ILE A 7 -2.53 -7.24 -0.36
N ALA A 8 -3.67 -7.22 -1.06
CA ALA A 8 -4.84 -6.44 -0.66
C ALA A 8 -5.45 -6.93 0.67
N CYS A 9 -5.88 -5.99 1.51
CA CYS A 9 -6.28 -6.25 2.90
C CYS A 9 -7.80 -6.17 3.15
N GLY A 10 -8.63 -6.40 2.13
CA GLY A 10 -10.10 -6.50 2.26
C GLY A 10 -10.90 -5.21 2.03
N PHE A 11 -10.27 -4.03 2.03
CA PHE A 11 -11.00 -2.76 1.87
C PHE A 11 -11.22 -2.35 0.42
N HIS A 12 -10.16 -2.38 -0.39
CA HIS A 12 -10.24 -2.07 -1.81
C HIS A 12 -10.34 -3.32 -2.69
N GLY A 13 -10.08 -4.49 -2.10
CA GLY A 13 -10.03 -5.78 -2.78
C GLY A 13 -9.47 -6.87 -1.86
N GLY A 14 -9.54 -8.11 -2.33
CA GLY A 14 -9.24 -9.28 -1.52
C GLY A 14 -10.36 -9.60 -0.52
N ASP A 15 -10.30 -10.82 0.01
CA ASP A 15 -11.13 -11.31 1.10
C ASP A 15 -10.27 -12.27 1.96
N PRO A 16 -10.76 -12.77 3.11
CA PRO A 16 -9.98 -13.66 3.97
C PRO A 16 -9.41 -14.91 3.28
N LEU A 17 -10.17 -15.54 2.38
CA LEU A 17 -9.73 -16.73 1.67
C LEU A 17 -8.67 -16.38 0.63
N ILE A 18 -8.88 -15.29 -0.12
CA ILE A 18 -7.90 -14.78 -1.10
C ILE A 18 -6.60 -14.40 -0.40
N MET A 19 -6.65 -13.70 0.74
CA MET A 19 -5.44 -13.35 1.51
C MET A 19 -4.69 -14.61 1.94
N MET A 20 -5.38 -15.59 2.52
CA MET A 20 -4.76 -16.85 2.95
C MET A 20 -4.14 -17.63 1.79
N GLU A 21 -4.85 -17.75 0.67
CA GLU A 21 -4.33 -18.42 -0.54
C GLU A 21 -3.12 -17.67 -1.11
N THR A 22 -3.19 -16.35 -1.21
CA THR A 22 -2.11 -15.52 -1.75
C THR A 22 -0.85 -15.63 -0.89
N VAL A 23 -0.99 -15.62 0.44
CA VAL A 23 0.15 -15.82 1.36
C VAL A 23 0.80 -17.18 1.14
N ARG A 24 0.01 -18.26 1.04
CA ARG A 24 0.53 -19.61 0.76
C ARG A 24 1.24 -19.69 -0.57
N ASN A 25 0.68 -19.07 -1.60
CA ASN A 25 1.29 -19.03 -2.92
C ASN A 25 2.61 -18.25 -2.92
N CYS A 26 2.67 -17.10 -2.27
CA CYS A 26 3.91 -16.33 -2.13
C CYS A 26 4.98 -17.13 -1.38
N LYS A 27 4.61 -17.78 -0.27
CA LYS A 27 5.51 -18.66 0.49
C LYS A 27 6.07 -19.79 -0.36
N ALA A 28 5.22 -20.49 -1.11
CA ALA A 28 5.64 -21.59 -1.98
C ALA A 28 6.65 -21.16 -3.06
N HIS A 29 6.63 -19.88 -3.45
CA HIS A 29 7.50 -19.32 -4.49
C HIS A 29 8.60 -18.41 -3.94
N ASN A 30 8.80 -18.34 -2.61
CA ASN A 30 9.77 -17.46 -1.95
C ASN A 30 9.62 -15.97 -2.32
N VAL A 31 8.39 -15.51 -2.54
CA VAL A 31 8.07 -14.11 -2.82
C VAL A 31 7.88 -13.35 -1.50
N LEU A 32 8.52 -12.20 -1.37
CA LEU A 32 8.38 -11.33 -0.20
C LEU A 32 6.98 -10.70 -0.16
N ILE A 33 6.38 -10.65 1.03
CA ILE A 33 4.98 -10.23 1.18
C ILE A 33 4.88 -8.90 1.93
N GLY A 34 4.16 -7.94 1.36
CA GLY A 34 3.77 -6.71 2.05
C GLY A 34 2.28 -6.46 2.05
N ALA A 35 1.84 -5.62 2.97
CA ALA A 35 0.46 -5.18 3.07
C ALA A 35 0.18 -4.09 2.03
N HIS A 36 -0.98 -4.18 1.38
CA HIS A 36 -1.45 -3.20 0.42
C HIS A 36 -2.70 -2.45 0.95
N PRO A 37 -2.58 -1.64 2.01
CA PRO A 37 -3.75 -0.97 2.59
C PRO A 37 -4.34 0.06 1.61
N GLY A 38 -5.65 0.11 1.51
CA GLY A 38 -6.39 1.07 0.68
C GLY A 38 -7.51 1.74 1.47
N LEU A 39 -8.17 2.71 0.83
CA LEU A 39 -9.41 3.29 1.35
C LEU A 39 -10.53 2.23 1.39
N PRO A 40 -11.51 2.35 2.32
CA PRO A 40 -12.66 1.45 2.44
C PRO A 40 -13.67 1.67 1.29
N ASP A 41 -13.22 1.37 0.08
CA ASP A 41 -13.97 1.56 -1.15
C ASP A 41 -13.83 0.34 -2.07
N LEU A 42 -14.57 -0.72 -1.75
CA LEU A 42 -14.54 -1.94 -2.54
C LEU A 42 -15.09 -1.73 -3.95
N GLN A 43 -16.22 -1.00 -4.09
CA GLN A 43 -16.87 -0.78 -5.39
C GLN A 43 -16.04 0.10 -6.33
N GLY A 44 -15.30 1.07 -5.78
CA GLY A 44 -14.37 1.90 -6.54
C GLY A 44 -12.94 1.35 -6.57
N PHE A 45 -12.72 0.15 -6.02
CA PHE A 45 -11.41 -0.50 -5.95
C PHE A 45 -10.34 0.39 -5.30
N GLY A 46 -10.70 1.18 -4.28
CA GLY A 46 -9.80 2.11 -3.61
C GLY A 46 -9.26 3.24 -4.51
N ARG A 47 -9.98 3.58 -5.59
CA ARG A 47 -9.57 4.62 -6.58
C ARG A 47 -10.42 5.88 -6.54
N ARG A 48 -11.25 6.07 -5.51
CA ARG A 48 -12.01 7.31 -5.27
C ARG A 48 -11.53 7.95 -3.97
N GLU A 49 -11.23 9.24 -4.03
CA GLU A 49 -10.82 9.97 -2.82
C GLU A 49 -11.95 9.95 -1.79
N MET A 50 -11.57 9.69 -0.55
CA MET A 50 -12.43 9.77 0.62
C MET A 50 -11.76 10.70 1.62
N LYS A 51 -12.49 11.69 2.11
CA LYS A 51 -12.02 12.51 3.22
C LYS A 51 -12.22 11.71 4.51
N LEU A 52 -11.12 11.22 5.04
CA LEU A 52 -11.03 10.58 6.34
C LEU A 52 -10.18 11.45 7.27
N SER A 53 -10.46 11.42 8.56
CA SER A 53 -9.62 12.07 9.57
C SER A 53 -8.25 11.37 9.68
N PRO A 54 -7.22 12.03 10.23
CA PRO A 54 -5.94 11.39 10.54
C PRO A 54 -6.08 10.13 11.40
N GLU A 55 -6.99 10.15 12.38
CA GLU A 55 -7.26 9.01 13.27
C GLU A 55 -7.90 7.86 12.49
N GLU A 56 -8.84 8.15 11.59
CA GLU A 56 -9.45 7.16 10.71
C GLU A 56 -8.40 6.53 9.78
N LEU A 57 -7.55 7.34 9.13
CA LEU A 57 -6.46 6.86 8.27
C LEU A 57 -5.47 5.96 9.02
N THR A 58 -5.11 6.35 10.24
CA THR A 58 -4.27 5.54 11.13
C THR A 58 -4.95 4.21 11.45
N ALA A 59 -6.20 4.25 11.91
CA ALA A 59 -6.96 3.07 12.33
C ALA A 59 -7.20 2.07 11.18
N ILE A 60 -7.57 2.54 9.99
CA ILE A 60 -7.78 1.64 8.84
C ILE A 60 -6.46 1.01 8.37
N THR A 61 -5.33 1.69 8.57
CA THR A 61 -4.01 1.14 8.23
C THR A 61 -3.64 0.04 9.22
N ILE A 62 -3.79 0.29 10.53
CA ILE A 62 -3.58 -0.71 11.58
C ILE A 62 -4.46 -1.94 11.34
N TYR A 63 -5.76 -1.73 11.06
CA TYR A 63 -6.71 -2.81 10.81
C TYR A 63 -6.28 -3.69 9.63
N GLN A 64 -5.96 -3.07 8.49
CA GLN A 64 -5.61 -3.78 7.27
C GLN A 64 -4.27 -4.52 7.38
N VAL A 65 -3.26 -3.89 7.98
CA VAL A 65 -1.97 -4.53 8.21
C VAL A 65 -2.11 -5.67 9.22
N GLY A 66 -2.84 -5.46 10.32
CA GLY A 66 -3.12 -6.49 11.32
C GLY A 66 -3.90 -7.69 10.76
N ALA A 67 -4.87 -7.45 9.87
CA ALA A 67 -5.61 -8.50 9.19
C ALA A 67 -4.67 -9.40 8.36
N LEU A 68 -3.77 -8.82 7.57
CA LEU A 68 -2.78 -9.60 6.82
C LEU A 68 -1.79 -10.30 7.75
N GLN A 69 -1.33 -9.61 8.80
CA GLN A 69 -0.38 -10.14 9.78
C GLN A 69 -0.85 -11.46 10.38
N GLY A 70 -2.14 -11.61 10.70
CA GLY A 70 -2.68 -12.87 11.22
C GLY A 70 -2.49 -14.06 10.28
N PHE A 71 -2.60 -13.86 8.96
CA PHE A 71 -2.32 -14.91 7.98
C PHE A 71 -0.83 -15.19 7.82
N LEU A 72 0.00 -14.13 7.86
CA LEU A 72 1.46 -14.25 7.82
C LEU A 72 1.98 -15.07 9.01
N ASP A 73 1.53 -14.74 10.22
CA ASP A 73 1.90 -15.44 11.45
C ASP A 73 1.48 -16.91 11.40
N ARG A 74 0.26 -17.20 10.93
CA ARG A 74 -0.24 -18.57 10.79
C ARG A 74 0.59 -19.42 9.83
N GLU A 75 1.14 -18.80 8.79
CA GLU A 75 1.96 -19.46 7.78
C GLU A 75 3.47 -19.36 8.08
N GLY A 76 3.87 -18.70 9.18
CA GLY A 76 5.27 -18.52 9.56
C GLY A 76 6.06 -17.63 8.61
N VAL A 77 5.40 -16.65 7.99
CA VAL A 77 6.00 -15.68 7.06
C VAL A 77 6.08 -14.31 7.72
N ARG A 78 7.09 -13.51 7.41
CA ARG A 78 7.23 -12.14 7.94
C ARG A 78 6.60 -11.13 7.02
N LEU A 79 6.02 -10.07 7.59
CA LEU A 79 5.66 -8.88 6.84
C LEU A 79 6.94 -8.16 6.41
N ASN A 80 7.12 -7.98 5.11
CA ASN A 80 8.32 -7.40 4.53
C ASN A 80 8.22 -5.88 4.37
N HIS A 81 7.07 -5.34 4.01
CA HIS A 81 6.86 -3.91 3.76
C HIS A 81 5.37 -3.54 3.81
N VAL A 82 5.09 -2.24 3.72
CA VAL A 82 3.76 -1.70 3.43
C VAL A 82 3.83 -0.85 2.16
N LYS A 83 2.83 -0.97 1.29
CA LYS A 83 2.66 -0.10 0.12
C LYS A 83 1.20 0.36 0.05
N PRO A 84 0.88 1.64 0.19
CA PRO A 84 -0.50 2.12 0.05
C PRO A 84 -1.08 1.84 -1.35
N HIS A 85 -2.38 1.53 -1.42
CA HIS A 85 -3.07 1.22 -2.66
C HIS A 85 -3.71 2.45 -3.31
N GLY A 86 -3.74 2.45 -4.64
CA GLY A 86 -4.67 3.26 -5.43
C GLY A 86 -4.60 4.73 -5.07
N VAL A 87 -5.75 5.36 -4.88
CA VAL A 87 -5.80 6.80 -4.63
C VAL A 87 -5.22 7.21 -3.28
N LEU A 88 -5.17 6.30 -2.29
CA LEU A 88 -4.51 6.55 -1.00
C LEU A 88 -3.03 6.88 -1.22
N TYR A 89 -2.35 6.11 -2.08
CA TYR A 89 -0.96 6.39 -2.47
C TYR A 89 -0.82 7.81 -3.05
N GLY A 90 -1.72 8.19 -3.95
CA GLY A 90 -1.72 9.53 -4.55
C GLY A 90 -1.99 10.63 -3.53
N MET A 91 -2.91 10.41 -2.58
CA MET A 91 -3.19 11.35 -1.50
C MET A 91 -1.94 11.56 -0.65
N MET A 92 -1.27 10.49 -0.25
CA MET A 92 -0.04 10.56 0.54
C MET A 92 1.11 11.23 -0.23
N CYS A 93 1.19 11.10 -1.56
CA CYS A 93 2.21 11.79 -2.34
C CYS A 93 2.11 13.33 -2.25
N ARG A 94 0.90 13.87 -2.11
CA ARG A 94 0.64 15.33 -2.16
C ARG A 94 0.30 15.96 -0.82
N ASP A 95 -0.12 15.17 0.16
CA ASP A 95 -0.56 15.64 1.47
C ASP A 95 0.25 14.98 2.59
N TYR A 96 1.03 15.80 3.29
CA TYR A 96 1.91 15.37 4.37
C TYR A 96 1.15 14.83 5.59
N GLU A 97 0.01 15.43 5.96
CA GLU A 97 -0.74 14.98 7.13
C GLU A 97 -1.42 13.64 6.84
N VAL A 98 -1.88 13.41 5.61
CA VAL A 98 -2.35 12.09 5.17
C VAL A 98 -1.23 11.07 5.19
N ALA A 99 -0.06 11.40 4.63
CA ALA A 99 1.09 10.51 4.62
C ALA A 99 1.52 10.10 6.03
N LYS A 100 1.66 11.08 6.93
CA LYS A 100 2.01 10.89 8.33
C LYS A 100 0.97 10.03 9.05
N ALA A 101 -0.32 10.30 8.89
CA ALA A 101 -1.39 9.52 9.53
C ALA A 101 -1.38 8.05 9.10
N VAL A 102 -1.26 7.77 7.80
CA VAL A 102 -1.14 6.39 7.31
C VAL A 102 0.12 5.72 7.87
N MET A 103 1.26 6.41 7.85
CA MET A 103 2.53 5.87 8.34
C MET A 103 2.53 5.60 9.85
N GLN A 104 1.80 6.37 10.64
CA GLN A 104 1.61 6.10 12.07
C GLN A 104 0.88 4.78 12.35
N GLY A 105 0.11 4.27 11.37
CA GLY A 105 -0.54 2.97 11.46
C GLY A 105 0.34 1.78 11.03
N ILE A 106 1.56 2.02 10.55
CA ILE A 106 2.49 0.98 10.12
C ILE A 106 3.24 0.41 11.35
N PRO A 107 3.40 -0.92 11.47
CA PRO A 107 4.19 -1.52 12.55
C PRO A 107 5.64 -1.02 12.56
N LYS A 108 6.22 -0.84 13.75
CA LYS A 108 7.61 -0.36 13.89
C LYS A 108 8.59 -1.29 13.17
N GLY A 109 9.54 -0.69 12.47
CA GLY A 109 10.60 -1.43 11.75
C GLY A 109 10.15 -2.06 10.44
N VAL A 110 8.92 -1.81 9.97
CA VAL A 110 8.45 -2.25 8.65
C VAL A 110 8.67 -1.13 7.63
N PRO A 111 9.47 -1.35 6.57
CA PRO A 111 9.68 -0.38 5.51
C PRO A 111 8.41 -0.02 4.74
N VAL A 112 8.39 1.17 4.14
CA VAL A 112 7.28 1.65 3.32
C VAL A 112 7.74 1.95 1.89
N PHE A 113 7.00 1.45 0.89
CA PHE A 113 7.18 1.89 -0.49
C PHE A 113 6.50 3.24 -0.73
N GLY A 114 7.16 4.11 -1.48
CA GLY A 114 6.57 5.37 -1.93
C GLY A 114 7.30 6.00 -3.10
N LEU A 115 6.74 7.09 -3.61
CA LEU A 115 7.34 7.85 -4.70
C LEU A 115 8.35 8.85 -4.14
N ALA A 116 9.60 8.78 -4.59
CA ALA A 116 10.64 9.71 -4.18
C ALA A 116 10.29 11.16 -4.57
N GLY A 117 10.77 12.12 -3.79
CA GLY A 117 10.52 13.55 -3.97
C GLY A 117 9.12 14.02 -3.53
N THR A 118 8.35 13.17 -2.84
CA THR A 118 6.96 13.48 -2.46
C THR A 118 6.79 13.66 -0.95
N GLN A 119 5.56 14.03 -0.52
CA GLN A 119 5.23 14.11 0.91
C GLN A 119 5.34 12.75 1.62
N MET A 120 5.29 11.63 0.88
CA MET A 120 5.54 10.30 1.44
C MET A 120 6.98 10.18 1.94
N GLU A 121 7.96 10.49 1.10
CA GLU A 121 9.37 10.39 1.48
C GLU A 121 9.69 11.30 2.66
N LYS A 122 9.15 12.53 2.64
CA LYS A 122 9.28 13.47 3.76
C LYS A 122 8.71 12.88 5.06
N ALA A 123 7.48 12.39 5.04
CA ALA A 123 6.84 11.82 6.23
C ALA A 123 7.58 10.57 6.76
N ALA A 124 8.08 9.70 5.87
CA ALA A 124 8.86 8.54 6.27
C ALA A 124 10.15 8.95 6.98
N ASN A 125 10.88 9.91 6.42
CA ASN A 125 12.11 10.45 7.02
C ASN A 125 11.83 11.11 8.38
N ASP A 126 10.80 11.96 8.47
CA ASP A 126 10.44 12.65 9.72
C ASP A 126 10.00 11.67 10.83
N LEU A 127 9.43 10.51 10.47
CA LEU A 127 9.03 9.45 11.39
C LEU A 127 10.12 8.39 11.65
N GLY A 128 11.26 8.47 10.94
CA GLY A 128 12.33 7.47 11.03
C GLY A 128 11.93 6.08 10.50
N ILE A 129 11.03 6.03 9.51
CA ILE A 129 10.61 4.80 8.84
C ILE A 129 11.50 4.59 7.60
N GLU A 130 12.02 3.38 7.42
CA GLU A 130 12.79 3.03 6.22
C GLU A 130 11.93 3.19 4.97
N PHE A 131 12.40 4.02 4.03
CA PHE A 131 11.68 4.36 2.82
C PHE A 131 12.28 3.65 1.60
N TRP A 132 11.47 2.91 0.86
CA TRP A 132 11.84 2.27 -0.39
C TRP A 132 11.23 3.04 -1.56
N ALA A 133 12.09 3.76 -2.30
CA ALA A 133 11.67 4.50 -3.47
C ALA A 133 11.20 3.55 -4.59
N GLU A 134 10.04 3.81 -5.16
CA GLU A 134 9.44 3.03 -6.24
C GLU A 134 9.38 3.83 -7.55
N LEU A 135 9.61 3.13 -8.67
CA LEU A 135 9.42 3.62 -10.03
C LEU A 135 8.46 2.70 -10.79
N TYR A 136 7.64 3.27 -11.67
CA TYR A 136 6.68 2.53 -12.49
C TYR A 136 7.07 2.61 -13.96
N GLY A 137 7.35 1.47 -14.59
CA GLY A 137 7.57 1.38 -16.03
C GLY A 137 6.28 1.40 -16.86
N ASP A 138 5.13 1.16 -16.22
CA ASP A 138 3.82 0.96 -16.85
C ASP A 138 2.75 1.95 -16.36
N VAL A 139 3.15 3.09 -15.79
CA VAL A 139 2.22 4.14 -15.32
C VAL A 139 2.62 5.47 -15.94
N LYS A 140 1.62 6.28 -16.28
CA LYS A 140 1.84 7.62 -16.81
C LYS A 140 2.25 8.56 -15.67
N TYR A 141 3.17 9.46 -16.00
CA TYR A 141 3.58 10.55 -15.14
C TYR A 141 3.04 11.87 -15.71
N ASP A 142 2.61 12.77 -14.83
CA ASP A 142 2.30 14.14 -15.23
C ASP A 142 3.57 14.98 -15.41
N ALA A 143 3.42 16.23 -15.86
CA ALA A 143 4.55 17.13 -16.08
C ALA A 143 5.35 17.47 -14.80
N LYS A 144 4.82 17.13 -13.62
CA LYS A 144 5.47 17.32 -12.32
C LYS A 144 6.13 16.04 -11.80
N GLY A 145 6.13 14.96 -12.59
CA GLY A 145 6.67 13.67 -12.19
C GLY A 145 5.78 12.90 -11.20
N MET A 146 4.50 13.27 -11.09
CA MET A 146 3.54 12.55 -10.23
C MET A 146 2.84 11.45 -11.02
N LEU A 147 2.54 10.33 -10.36
CA LEU A 147 1.78 9.25 -10.97
C LEU A 147 0.36 9.69 -11.30
N VAL A 148 -0.07 9.42 -12.53
CA VAL A 148 -1.47 9.56 -12.94
C VAL A 148 -2.23 8.31 -12.49
N ILE A 149 -3.10 8.49 -11.49
CA ILE A 149 -3.89 7.39 -10.94
C ILE A 149 -5.23 7.31 -11.68
N ASP A 150 -5.28 6.42 -12.66
CA ASP A 150 -6.51 6.18 -13.42
C ASP A 150 -7.60 5.54 -12.56
N ARG A 151 -8.84 6.03 -12.73
CA ARG A 151 -10.05 5.40 -12.16
C ARG A 151 -10.30 4.00 -12.74
N LYS A 152 -10.03 3.81 -14.02
CA LYS A 152 -10.08 2.51 -14.71
C LYS A 152 -8.80 2.34 -15.51
N LYS A 153 -7.94 1.40 -15.09
CA LYS A 153 -6.69 1.11 -15.81
C LYS A 153 -7.05 0.56 -17.19
N LYS A 154 -6.47 1.14 -18.25
CA LYS A 154 -6.50 0.56 -19.59
C LYS A 154 -5.20 -0.22 -19.82
N PRO A 155 -5.23 -1.33 -20.55
CA PRO A 155 -3.99 -1.98 -20.99
C PRO A 155 -3.16 -1.01 -21.83
N TRP A 156 -1.85 -1.17 -21.81
CA TRP A 156 -0.98 -0.50 -22.77
C TRP A 156 -1.14 -1.18 -24.12
N ASP A 157 -1.32 -0.37 -25.16
CA ASP A 157 -1.14 -0.82 -26.53
C ASP A 157 0.37 -1.00 -26.72
N LEU A 158 0.82 -2.25 -26.78
CA LEU A 158 2.23 -2.63 -27.03
C LEU A 158 2.56 -2.52 -28.51
#